data_AF-A0A7L3HG31-F1
#
_entry.id   AF-A0A7L3HG31-F1
#
_cell.length_a   1.000
_cell.length_b   1.000
_cell.length_c   1.000
_cell.angle_alpha   90.00
_cell.angle_beta   90.00
_cell.angle_gamma   90.00
#
_symmetry.space_group_name_H-M   'P 1'
#
loop_
_entity.id
_entity.type
_entity.pdbx_description
1 polymer ?
#
loop_
_entity_poly.entity_id
_entity_poly.type
_entity_poly.pdbx_seq_one_letter_code
_entity_poly.pdbx_strand_id
1 'polypeptide(L)'
;VNSNFHIYKQINIMQSETVQDVVLLDPRWLCSNVLGKILSVENPKALHHYRGRYTIEDIQRLVTDSDVEELIQILDAMDICARDLSSGAMVDIPALIKTDNLHRSWTDEEDEVLIYGGVRIVPVEHLTPFPCGIFHKVQVNLCRWIHQQSTEGDADIRLWVNGSKIMNRGAELLVLLVNHGQGIEVQVRGLETEKIKCCLLLDSVCSTIDNLIATTLPGLLTGKYYLSPQQLREHHEPVMSFSSILCFGCLDVYSQGSLGMDIHVSDLNLLTRRKLSRLLDPPDPMGKDWCLLAMNLGLPDLVAKYNTNNGTQNYFPSSPVHALLQEWSNAPDSTVGILMSKLRELGRRDAADF
;
A
#
# COMPACT_ATOMS: atom_id res chain seq x y z
N VAL A 1 -10.38 8.01 36.18
CA VAL A 1 -10.51 9.39 36.71
C VAL A 1 -9.61 10.39 35.98
N ASN A 2 -8.54 9.97 35.29
CA ASN A 2 -7.57 10.88 34.65
C ASN A 2 -7.88 11.33 33.20
N SER A 3 -8.95 10.84 32.57
CA SER A 3 -9.31 11.18 31.19
C SER A 3 -10.20 12.43 31.04
N ASN A 4 -10.70 13.01 32.14
CA ASN A 4 -11.66 14.13 32.08
C ASN A 4 -11.04 15.53 32.08
N PHE A 5 -9.72 15.70 32.31
CA PHE A 5 -9.08 17.01 32.29
C PHE A 5 -8.71 17.53 30.89
N HIS A 6 -8.70 16.66 29.87
CA HIS A 6 -8.44 17.02 28.48
C HIS A 6 -9.43 18.08 27.94
N ILE A 7 -10.63 18.20 28.52
CA ILE A 7 -11.72 19.00 27.96
C ILE A 7 -11.74 20.46 28.51
N TYR A 8 -10.96 20.78 29.54
CA TYR A 8 -11.06 22.09 30.24
C TYR A 8 -9.90 23.09 29.97
N LYS A 9 -9.06 22.88 28.94
CA LYS A 9 -8.02 23.84 28.48
C LYS A 9 -6.99 24.29 29.54
N GLN A 10 -6.94 23.68 30.73
CA GLN A 10 -6.06 24.16 31.80
C GLN A 10 -4.70 23.45 31.82
N ILE A 11 -4.63 22.15 31.50
CA ILE A 11 -3.38 21.37 31.49
C ILE A 11 -3.49 20.22 30.48
N ASN A 12 -2.47 20.04 29.63
CA ASN A 12 -2.35 18.87 28.74
C ASN A 12 -1.50 17.80 29.42
N ILE A 13 -1.99 16.57 29.48
CA ILE A 13 -1.26 15.41 30.00
C ILE A 13 -0.78 14.59 28.80
N MET A 14 0.51 14.30 28.74
CA MET A 14 1.11 13.52 27.66
C MET A 14 1.82 12.28 28.20
N GLN A 15 1.56 11.14 27.56
CA GLN A 15 2.26 9.87 27.75
C GLN A 15 2.57 9.30 26.36
N SER A 16 3.83 8.97 26.10
CA SER A 16 4.29 8.41 24.83
C SER A 16 5.49 7.49 25.09
N GLU A 17 5.76 6.53 24.22
CA GLU A 17 6.96 5.68 24.34
C GLU A 17 8.27 6.47 24.29
N THR A 18 8.28 7.65 23.63
CA THR A 18 9.45 8.53 23.59
C THR A 18 9.58 9.43 24.82
N VAL A 19 8.55 9.48 25.68
CA VAL A 19 8.52 10.32 26.88
C VAL A 19 8.33 9.40 28.09
N GLN A 20 9.42 9.14 28.82
CA GLN A 20 9.41 8.16 29.91
C GLN A 20 8.48 8.54 31.07
N ASP A 21 8.15 9.83 31.23
CA ASP A 21 7.34 10.36 32.33
C ASP A 21 6.02 11.00 31.87
N VAL A 22 5.07 11.14 32.79
CA VAL A 22 3.82 11.88 32.54
C VAL A 22 4.11 13.37 32.54
N VAL A 23 4.05 14.00 31.37
CA VAL A 23 4.35 15.43 31.24
C VAL A 23 3.05 16.24 31.32
N LEU A 24 3.04 17.23 32.22
CA LEU A 24 2.00 18.25 32.35
C LEU A 24 2.43 19.50 31.57
N LEU A 25 1.73 19.81 30.48
CA LEU A 25 2.04 20.94 29.61
C LEU A 25 1.03 22.07 29.84
N ASP A 26 1.52 23.30 30.07
CA ASP A 26 0.70 24.52 29.99
C ASP A 26 0.37 24.79 28.51
N PRO A 27 -0.91 24.80 28.10
CA PRO A 27 -1.30 25.03 26.71
C PRO A 27 -0.83 26.39 26.16
N ARG A 28 -0.74 27.43 27.01
CA ARG A 28 -0.26 28.76 26.56
C ARG A 28 1.23 28.73 26.27
N TRP A 29 2.01 28.07 27.11
CA TRP A 29 3.43 27.88 26.86
C TRP A 29 3.64 27.11 25.55
N LEU A 30 2.94 25.99 25.37
CA LEU A 30 3.07 25.18 24.16
C LEU A 30 2.62 25.95 22.90
N CYS A 31 1.43 26.54 22.91
CA CYS A 31 0.88 27.17 21.71
C CYS A 31 1.55 28.51 21.37
N SER A 32 1.84 29.35 22.35
CA SER A 32 2.37 30.70 22.11
C SER A 32 3.90 30.77 22.18
N ASN A 33 4.50 30.14 23.19
CA ASN A 33 5.94 30.28 23.43
C ASN A 33 6.77 29.29 22.62
N VAL A 34 6.21 28.11 22.32
CA VAL A 34 6.89 27.07 21.52
C VAL A 34 6.40 27.13 20.08
N LEU A 35 5.17 26.67 19.81
CA LEU A 35 4.66 26.53 18.43
C LEU A 35 4.56 27.89 17.74
N GLY A 36 4.11 28.92 18.45
CA GLY A 36 4.06 30.29 17.93
C GLY A 36 5.43 30.80 17.50
N LYS A 37 6.52 30.47 18.20
CA LYS A 37 7.88 30.88 17.84
C LYS A 37 8.49 30.03 16.73
N ILE A 38 8.31 28.70 16.80
CA ILE A 38 8.83 27.73 15.82
C ILE A 38 8.13 27.91 14.46
N LEU A 39 6.81 28.09 14.46
CA LEU A 39 6.01 28.21 13.25
C LEU A 39 5.87 29.66 12.74
N SER A 40 6.47 30.63 13.44
CA SER A 40 6.40 32.04 13.03
C SER A 40 7.11 32.27 11.70
N VAL A 41 6.45 33.03 10.82
CA VAL A 41 7.02 33.49 9.54
C VAL A 41 8.14 34.52 9.76
N GLU A 42 8.19 35.15 10.93
CA GLU A 42 9.09 36.27 11.25
C GLU A 42 10.47 35.86 11.80
N ASN A 43 10.74 34.56 11.96
CA ASN A 43 12.02 34.02 12.44
C ASN A 43 12.87 33.39 11.31
N PRO A 44 13.44 34.16 10.37
CA PRO A 44 14.45 33.65 9.46
C PRO A 44 15.82 33.70 10.15
N LYS A 45 16.62 32.62 10.14
CA LYS A 45 18.11 32.63 10.05
C LYS A 45 18.78 31.30 10.44
N ALA A 46 18.53 30.22 9.70
CA ALA A 46 19.59 29.22 9.53
C ALA A 46 19.63 28.63 8.12
N LEU A 47 20.80 28.11 7.76
CA LEU A 47 21.03 27.48 6.47
C LEU A 47 20.08 26.27 6.33
N HIS A 48 19.40 26.16 5.19
CA HIS A 48 18.51 25.04 4.79
C HIS A 48 17.07 24.98 5.34
N HIS A 49 16.55 26.02 5.99
CA HIS A 49 15.15 26.05 6.50
C HIS A 49 14.06 25.85 5.43
N TYR A 50 14.34 26.13 4.15
CA TYR A 50 13.38 25.85 3.07
C TYR A 50 13.07 24.34 2.92
N ARG A 51 13.93 23.46 3.45
CA ARG A 51 13.72 22.01 3.55
C ARG A 51 13.07 21.59 4.87
N GLY A 52 12.70 22.53 5.75
CA GLY A 52 12.13 22.22 7.05
C GLY A 52 13.09 21.51 8.01
N ARG A 53 14.41 21.54 7.78
CA ARG A 53 15.41 20.85 8.59
C ARG A 53 16.22 21.85 9.42
N TYR A 54 16.31 21.59 10.71
CA TYR A 54 16.87 22.49 11.73
C TYR A 54 17.94 21.76 12.52
N THR A 55 19.00 22.48 12.92
CA THR A 55 19.91 21.96 13.95
C THR A 55 19.25 22.09 15.33
N ILE A 56 19.67 21.28 16.31
CA ILE A 56 19.24 21.44 17.70
C ILE A 56 19.56 22.86 18.22
N GLU A 57 20.71 23.42 17.83
CA GLU A 57 21.09 24.79 18.17
C GLU A 57 20.12 25.83 17.60
N ASP A 58 19.61 25.63 16.38
CA ASP A 58 18.63 26.53 15.79
C ASP A 58 17.32 26.52 16.60
N ILE A 59 16.88 25.34 17.04
CA ILE A 59 15.68 25.22 17.89
C ILE A 59 15.91 25.88 19.25
N GLN A 60 17.08 25.68 19.87
CA GLN A 60 17.42 26.31 21.14
C GLN A 60 17.45 27.85 21.04
N ARG A 61 17.88 28.41 19.90
CA ARG A 61 17.84 29.87 19.65
C ARG A 61 16.41 30.39 19.51
N LEU A 62 15.49 29.58 18.99
CA LEU A 62 14.07 29.95 18.85
C LEU A 62 13.31 29.89 20.18
N VAL A 63 13.64 28.89 21.01
CA VAL A 63 13.00 28.66 22.31
C VAL A 63 14.08 28.66 23.40
N THR A 64 14.50 29.84 23.82
CA THR A 64 15.60 30.05 24.79
C THR A 64 15.27 29.60 26.21
N ASP A 65 13.99 29.56 26.57
CA ASP A 65 13.55 29.40 27.95
C ASP A 65 13.19 27.95 28.29
N SER A 66 13.71 26.97 27.54
CA SER A 66 13.33 25.56 27.66
C SER A 66 14.52 24.65 27.38
N ASP A 67 14.54 23.48 28.03
CA ASP A 67 15.44 22.40 27.67
C ASP A 67 15.04 21.89 26.27
N VAL A 68 15.91 22.14 25.29
CA VAL A 68 15.64 21.80 23.89
C VAL A 68 15.52 20.29 23.67
N GLU A 69 16.22 19.48 24.46
CA GLU A 69 16.21 18.03 24.31
C GLU A 69 14.86 17.45 24.72
N GLU A 70 14.37 17.84 25.91
CA GLU A 70 13.03 17.47 26.39
C GLU A 70 11.94 18.03 25.47
N LEU A 71 12.10 19.28 25.02
CA LEU A 71 11.15 19.90 24.10
C LEU A 71 11.05 19.12 22.78
N ILE A 72 12.17 18.71 22.19
CA ILE A 72 12.16 17.91 20.95
C ILE A 72 11.49 16.56 21.19
N GLN A 73 11.69 15.90 22.34
CA GLN A 73 11.01 14.64 22.66
C GLN A 73 9.48 14.82 22.72
N ILE A 74 9.02 15.92 23.33
CA ILE A 74 7.60 16.29 23.38
C ILE A 74 7.07 16.54 21.95
N LEU A 75 7.76 17.35 21.16
CA LEU A 75 7.34 17.68 19.79
C LEU A 75 7.34 16.45 18.86
N ASP A 76 8.30 15.53 19.03
CA ASP A 76 8.35 14.27 18.30
C ASP A 76 7.13 13.40 18.63
N ALA A 77 6.80 13.21 19.91
CA ALA A 77 5.62 12.45 20.28
C ALA A 77 4.28 13.13 19.98
N MET A 78 4.28 14.41 19.62
CA MET A 78 3.11 15.10 19.07
C MET A 78 2.99 14.98 17.54
N ASP A 79 3.92 14.26 16.89
CA ASP A 79 4.10 14.19 15.43
C ASP A 79 4.31 15.56 14.76
N ILE A 80 5.02 16.46 15.44
CA ILE A 80 5.33 17.80 14.90
C ILE A 80 6.68 17.80 14.20
N CYS A 81 7.64 17.03 14.73
CA CYS A 81 8.97 16.90 14.17
C CYS A 81 9.46 15.45 14.21
N ALA A 82 10.50 15.14 13.43
CA ALA A 82 11.25 13.90 13.52
C ALA A 82 12.72 14.19 13.80
N ARG A 83 13.27 13.56 14.84
CA ARG A 83 14.71 13.65 15.13
C ARG A 83 15.48 12.69 14.22
N ASP A 84 16.52 13.19 13.57
CA ASP A 84 17.47 12.35 12.83
C ASP A 84 18.45 11.70 13.81
N LEU A 85 18.24 10.41 14.07
CA LEU A 85 19.08 9.63 15.00
C LEU A 85 20.46 9.29 14.41
N SER A 86 20.65 9.40 13.09
CA SER A 86 21.92 9.07 12.44
C SER A 86 22.97 10.16 12.65
N SER A 87 22.55 11.43 12.56
CA SER A 87 23.41 12.58 12.83
C SER A 87 23.30 13.06 14.28
N GLY A 88 22.18 12.78 14.96
CA GLY A 88 21.87 13.23 16.32
C GLY A 88 21.72 14.74 16.48
N ALA A 89 22.00 15.52 15.43
CA ALA A 89 22.11 16.98 15.47
C ALA A 89 21.01 17.70 14.70
N MET A 90 20.22 16.96 13.91
CA MET A 90 19.20 17.52 13.01
C MET A 90 17.79 17.08 13.39
N VAL A 91 16.84 17.97 13.16
CA VAL A 91 15.41 17.77 13.39
C VAL A 91 14.65 18.24 12.14
N ASP A 92 13.83 17.36 11.60
CA ASP A 92 12.93 17.66 10.49
C ASP A 92 11.57 18.13 11.03
N ILE A 93 11.07 19.27 10.54
CA ILE A 93 9.76 19.85 10.89
C ILE A 93 8.97 19.99 9.59
N PRO A 94 8.18 18.97 9.20
CA PRO A 94 7.56 18.93 7.87
C PRO A 94 6.61 20.08 7.56
N ALA A 95 5.94 20.63 8.59
CA ALA A 95 5.07 21.80 8.45
C ALA A 95 5.79 23.09 7.99
N LEU A 96 7.13 23.13 8.07
CA LEU A 96 7.96 24.28 7.69
C LEU A 96 8.70 24.09 6.37
N ILE A 97 8.49 22.96 5.70
CA ILE A 97 9.03 22.74 4.36
C ILE A 97 8.40 23.75 3.40
N LYS A 98 9.24 24.40 2.60
CA LYS A 98 8.85 25.34 1.53
C LYS A 98 9.39 24.94 0.17
N THR A 99 10.12 23.82 0.11
CA THR A 99 10.64 23.28 -1.14
C THR A 99 9.47 22.71 -1.93
N ASP A 100 9.13 23.35 -3.03
CA ASP A 100 8.23 22.78 -4.02
C ASP A 100 9.07 21.99 -5.03
N ASN A 101 8.69 20.73 -5.25
CA ASN A 101 9.25 19.85 -6.28
C ASN A 101 10.76 19.56 -6.17
N LEU A 102 11.13 18.67 -5.25
CA LEU A 102 12.17 17.72 -5.61
C LEU A 102 11.54 16.85 -6.71
N HIS A 103 12.10 16.85 -7.92
CA HIS A 103 11.58 16.16 -9.11
C HIS A 103 10.71 14.94 -8.75
N ARG A 104 9.40 15.06 -8.98
CA ARG A 104 8.45 13.94 -8.96
C ARG A 104 8.86 12.84 -9.95
N SER A 105 9.78 13.16 -10.87
CA SER A 105 10.30 12.24 -11.85
C SER A 105 11.28 11.29 -11.19
N TRP A 106 10.78 10.11 -10.88
CA TRP A 106 11.42 8.91 -11.39
C TRP A 106 12.16 9.22 -12.70
N THR A 107 13.49 9.15 -12.66
CA THR A 107 14.32 9.31 -13.86
C THR A 107 14.18 8.05 -14.71
N ASP A 108 14.09 8.23 -16.02
CA ASP A 108 14.16 7.14 -16.97
C ASP A 108 15.55 6.50 -16.87
N GLU A 109 15.62 5.33 -16.23
CA GLU A 109 16.81 4.48 -16.29
C GLU A 109 16.60 3.55 -17.49
N GLU A 110 17.27 3.87 -18.60
CA GLU A 110 16.99 3.29 -19.93
C GLU A 110 17.28 1.77 -20.03
N ASP A 111 17.97 1.18 -19.04
CA ASP A 111 18.51 -0.18 -19.13
C ASP A 111 17.89 -1.23 -18.18
N GLU A 112 17.02 -0.84 -17.23
CA GLU A 112 16.47 -1.77 -16.23
C GLU A 112 14.93 -1.95 -16.37
N VAL A 113 14.49 -3.22 -16.39
CA VAL A 113 13.04 -3.53 -16.40
C VAL A 113 12.48 -3.32 -14.99
N LEU A 114 11.91 -2.15 -14.78
CA LEU A 114 11.27 -1.77 -13.54
C LEU A 114 9.80 -2.21 -13.50
N ILE A 115 9.41 -2.71 -12.32
CA ILE A 115 8.02 -2.92 -11.95
C ILE A 115 7.47 -1.66 -11.27
N TYR A 116 6.16 -1.49 -11.37
CA TYR A 116 5.45 -0.35 -10.84
C TYR A 116 4.22 -0.82 -10.07
N GLY A 117 3.92 -0.16 -8.97
CA GLY A 117 2.72 -0.39 -8.19
C GLY A 117 2.29 0.89 -7.51
N GLY A 118 1.01 1.01 -7.18
CA GLY A 118 0.58 2.15 -6.39
C GLY A 118 -0.82 2.01 -5.83
N VAL A 119 -1.07 2.75 -4.76
CA VAL A 119 -2.33 2.81 -4.04
C VAL A 119 -2.65 4.27 -3.78
N ARG A 120 -3.90 4.66 -4.04
CA ARG A 120 -4.47 5.94 -3.63
C ARG A 120 -5.39 5.72 -2.43
N ILE A 121 -5.08 6.37 -1.32
CA ILE A 121 -5.88 6.42 -0.11
C ILE A 121 -6.71 7.71 -0.15
N VAL A 122 -8.03 7.60 -0.06
CA VAL A 122 -8.94 8.75 -0.09
C VAL A 122 -9.96 8.66 1.05
N PRO A 123 -10.47 9.77 1.58
CA PRO A 123 -11.65 9.75 2.45
C PRO A 123 -12.85 9.12 1.73
N VAL A 124 -13.65 8.33 2.45
CA VAL A 124 -14.88 7.71 1.90
C VAL A 124 -15.93 8.78 1.56
N GLU A 125 -15.93 9.90 2.27
CA GLU A 125 -16.68 11.09 1.88
C GLU A 125 -15.98 11.73 0.67
N HIS A 126 -16.34 11.24 -0.52
CA HIS A 126 -15.71 11.61 -1.79
C HIS A 126 -15.64 13.14 -1.92
N LEU A 127 -14.49 13.65 -2.38
CA LEU A 127 -14.18 15.07 -2.56
C LEU A 127 -13.89 15.87 -1.27
N THR A 128 -13.94 15.26 -0.08
CA THR A 128 -13.46 15.95 1.12
C THR A 128 -11.92 15.92 1.16
N PRO A 129 -11.25 17.08 1.30
CA PRO A 129 -9.83 17.09 1.57
C PRO A 129 -9.58 16.57 2.99
N PHE A 130 -8.44 15.92 3.19
CA PHE A 130 -7.99 15.61 4.54
C PHE A 130 -7.83 16.88 5.39
N PRO A 131 -8.02 16.81 6.72
CA PRO A 131 -7.74 17.93 7.60
C PRO A 131 -6.33 18.48 7.42
N CYS A 132 -6.19 19.80 7.51
CA CYS A 132 -4.91 20.45 7.34
C CYS A 132 -3.87 19.88 8.30
N GLY A 133 -2.69 19.57 7.78
CA GLY A 133 -1.57 19.05 8.56
C GLY A 133 -1.52 17.54 8.76
N ILE A 134 -2.51 16.76 8.30
CA ILE A 134 -2.39 15.29 8.34
C ILE A 134 -1.15 14.81 7.56
N PHE A 135 -0.85 15.47 6.45
CA PHE A 135 0.26 15.06 5.60
C PHE A 135 1.62 15.36 6.25
N HIS A 136 1.72 16.43 7.04
CA HIS A 136 2.93 16.67 7.83
C HIS A 136 3.17 15.54 8.85
N LYS A 137 2.10 15.05 9.49
CA LYS A 137 2.18 13.89 10.39
C LYS A 137 2.58 12.61 9.66
N VAL A 138 2.08 12.41 8.42
CA VAL A 138 2.52 11.31 7.56
C VAL A 138 4.03 11.40 7.35
N GLN A 139 4.54 12.57 6.95
CA GLN A 139 5.97 12.78 6.74
C GLN A 139 6.80 12.52 8.01
N VAL A 140 6.35 12.99 9.19
CA VAL A 140 7.02 12.70 10.47
C VAL A 140 7.07 11.20 10.75
N ASN A 141 5.95 10.49 10.59
CA ASN A 141 5.90 9.05 10.86
C ASN A 141 6.75 8.25 9.87
N LEU A 142 6.81 8.66 8.60
CA LEU A 142 7.70 8.04 7.62
C LEU A 142 9.18 8.28 7.94
N CYS A 143 9.55 9.50 8.37
CA CYS A 143 10.90 9.75 8.86
C CYS A 143 11.23 8.82 10.03
N ARG A 144 10.37 8.75 11.05
CA ARG A 144 10.58 7.89 12.22
C ARG A 144 10.73 6.42 11.82
N TRP A 145 9.88 5.95 10.92
CA TRP A 145 9.90 4.58 10.40
C TRP A 145 11.22 4.26 9.69
N ILE A 146 11.71 5.15 8.83
CA ILE A 146 13.01 4.98 8.14
C ILE A 146 14.18 4.95 9.13
N HIS A 147 14.20 5.86 10.11
CA HIS A 147 15.27 5.89 11.11
C HIS A 147 15.27 4.64 11.99
N GLN A 148 14.10 4.06 12.31
CA GLN A 148 13.99 2.81 13.06
C GLN A 148 14.46 1.59 12.26
N GLN A 149 14.23 1.58 10.93
CA GLN A 149 14.61 0.47 10.06
C GLN A 149 16.05 0.55 9.55
N SER A 150 16.65 1.73 9.51
CA SER A 150 17.99 1.94 9.00
C SER A 150 19.04 1.51 10.02
N THR A 151 19.49 0.25 9.96
CA THR A 151 20.63 -0.23 10.75
C THR A 151 21.99 0.11 10.11
N GLU A 152 22.05 0.44 8.81
CA GLU A 152 23.30 0.65 8.06
C GLU A 152 23.25 1.78 7.00
N GLY A 153 22.27 2.69 7.04
CA GLY A 153 22.14 3.77 6.05
C GLY A 153 21.59 3.31 4.68
N ASP A 154 20.97 2.13 4.65
CA ASP A 154 20.40 1.51 3.45
C ASP A 154 19.12 2.16 2.94
N ALA A 155 18.50 2.98 3.78
CA ALA A 155 17.29 3.70 3.48
C ALA A 155 17.47 5.21 3.72
N ASP A 156 17.07 6.02 2.74
CA ASP A 156 17.08 7.48 2.81
C ASP A 156 15.66 8.01 2.56
N ILE A 157 15.34 9.15 3.15
CA ILE A 157 14.07 9.84 2.96
C ILE A 157 14.29 11.31 2.63
N ARG A 158 13.58 11.79 1.61
CA ARG A 158 13.60 13.19 1.17
C ARG A 158 12.18 13.75 1.15
N LEU A 159 12.00 14.94 1.72
CA LEU A 159 10.70 15.56 1.92
C LEU A 159 10.55 16.86 1.11
N TRP A 160 9.33 17.17 0.70
CA TRP A 160 8.90 18.44 0.10
C TRP A 160 7.43 18.75 0.51
N VAL A 161 6.89 19.94 0.19
CA VAL A 161 5.60 20.44 0.71
C VAL A 161 4.44 19.43 0.60
N ASN A 162 4.39 18.64 -0.47
CA ASN A 162 3.31 17.68 -0.75
C ASN A 162 3.84 16.30 -1.13
N GLY A 163 5.04 15.94 -0.66
CA GLY A 163 5.52 14.59 -0.91
C GLY A 163 6.74 14.14 -0.12
N SER A 164 7.03 12.86 -0.30
CA SER A 164 8.18 12.17 0.27
C SER A 164 8.71 11.16 -0.72
N LYS A 165 10.03 11.05 -0.83
CA LYS A 165 10.72 10.00 -1.58
C LYS A 165 11.49 9.16 -0.59
N ILE A 166 11.23 7.86 -0.59
CA ILE A 166 11.94 6.84 0.18
C ILE A 166 12.76 6.03 -0.81
N MET A 167 14.06 5.91 -0.55
CA MET A 167 14.96 5.04 -1.29
C MET A 167 15.33 3.87 -0.38
N ASN A 168 15.17 2.63 -0.84
CA ASN A 168 15.55 1.44 -0.09
C ASN A 168 16.13 0.42 -1.08
N ARG A 169 17.46 0.22 -1.06
CA ARG A 169 18.26 -0.62 -2.00
C ARG A 169 17.43 -1.50 -2.96
N GLY A 170 17.29 -1.09 -4.22
CA GLY A 170 16.55 -1.85 -5.25
C GLY A 170 15.05 -1.56 -5.35
N ALA A 171 14.51 -0.71 -4.47
CA ALA A 171 13.16 -0.17 -4.53
C ALA A 171 13.13 1.32 -4.18
N GLU A 172 12.28 2.07 -4.88
CA GLU A 172 11.99 3.47 -4.61
C GLU A 172 10.49 3.65 -4.40
N LEU A 173 10.13 4.48 -3.42
CA LEU A 173 8.75 4.77 -3.09
C LEU A 173 8.51 6.27 -3.02
N LEU A 174 7.41 6.73 -3.59
CA LEU A 174 6.90 8.09 -3.50
C LEU A 174 5.60 8.10 -2.68
N VAL A 175 5.48 9.02 -1.74
CA VAL A 175 4.23 9.35 -1.05
C VAL A 175 3.85 10.76 -1.41
N LEU A 176 2.68 10.97 -2.00
CA LEU A 176 2.25 12.25 -2.58
C LEU A 176 0.89 12.66 -2.03
N LEU A 177 0.75 13.93 -1.63
CA LEU A 177 -0.55 14.54 -1.41
C LEU A 177 -1.10 15.06 -2.75
N VAL A 178 -2.20 14.47 -3.22
CA VAL A 178 -2.78 14.74 -4.55
C VAL A 178 -4.16 15.37 -4.45
N ASN A 179 -4.69 15.84 -5.59
CA ASN A 179 -6.05 16.37 -5.72
C ASN A 179 -6.38 17.42 -4.66
N HIS A 180 -5.49 18.39 -4.46
CA HIS A 180 -5.66 19.45 -3.45
C HIS A 180 -5.92 18.93 -2.03
N GLY A 181 -5.32 17.79 -1.66
CA GLY A 181 -5.46 17.19 -0.34
C GLY A 181 -6.58 16.15 -0.22
N GLN A 182 -7.25 15.78 -1.31
CA GLN A 182 -8.31 14.77 -1.32
C GLN A 182 -7.79 13.33 -1.41
N GLY A 183 -6.49 13.13 -1.60
CA GLY A 183 -5.91 11.80 -1.66
C GLY A 183 -4.44 11.77 -1.30
N ILE A 184 -4.00 10.64 -0.76
CA ILE A 184 -2.59 10.31 -0.57
C ILE A 184 -2.27 9.17 -1.51
N GLU A 185 -1.33 9.37 -2.41
CA GLU A 185 -0.82 8.32 -3.29
C GLU A 185 0.48 7.77 -2.76
N VAL A 186 0.56 6.44 -2.73
CA VAL A 186 1.77 5.69 -2.43
C VAL A 186 2.14 4.95 -3.71
N GLN A 187 3.24 5.34 -4.34
CA GLN A 187 3.70 4.79 -5.62
C GLN A 187 5.06 4.14 -5.41
N VAL A 188 5.23 2.90 -5.84
CA VAL A 188 6.48 2.14 -5.71
C VAL A 188 6.99 1.74 -7.10
N ARG A 189 8.31 1.79 -7.27
CA ARG A 189 9.01 1.14 -8.38
C ARG A 189 10.23 0.39 -7.88
N GLY A 190 10.66 -0.61 -8.63
CA GLY A 190 11.88 -1.34 -8.33
C GLY A 190 12.18 -2.41 -9.37
N LEU A 191 13.27 -3.13 -9.18
CA LEU A 191 13.65 -4.22 -10.06
C LEU A 191 12.63 -5.36 -10.02
N GLU A 192 12.39 -6.03 -11.14
CA GLU A 192 11.53 -7.23 -11.19
C GLU A 192 12.01 -8.32 -10.22
N THR A 193 13.33 -8.43 -9.99
CA THR A 193 13.91 -9.36 -8.99
C THR A 193 13.50 -9.03 -7.57
N GLU A 194 13.19 -7.76 -7.28
CA GLU A 194 12.82 -7.23 -5.97
C GLU A 194 11.30 -7.05 -5.81
N LYS A 195 10.49 -7.74 -6.63
CA LYS A 195 9.03 -7.55 -6.62
C LYS A 195 8.35 -7.76 -5.27
N ILE A 196 8.78 -8.78 -4.54
CA ILE A 196 8.23 -9.09 -3.21
C ILE A 196 8.57 -7.94 -2.26
N LYS A 197 9.81 -7.43 -2.33
CA LYS A 197 10.25 -6.28 -1.54
C LYS A 197 9.43 -5.02 -1.86
N CYS A 198 9.14 -4.76 -3.13
CA CYS A 198 8.30 -3.64 -3.54
C CYS A 198 6.87 -3.74 -2.97
N CYS A 199 6.26 -4.94 -3.03
CA CYS A 199 4.93 -5.16 -2.45
C CYS A 199 4.94 -4.96 -0.92
N LEU A 200 5.91 -5.55 -0.21
CA LEU A 200 6.03 -5.40 1.24
C LEU A 200 6.27 -3.94 1.64
N LEU A 201 7.06 -3.19 0.87
CA LEU A 201 7.32 -1.79 1.11
C LEU A 201 6.06 -0.94 0.92
N LEU A 202 5.31 -1.18 -0.16
CA LEU A 202 4.03 -0.52 -0.43
C LEU A 202 3.01 -0.78 0.68
N ASP A 203 2.86 -2.05 1.09
CA ASP A 203 1.92 -2.46 2.14
C ASP A 203 2.31 -1.88 3.51
N SER A 204 3.60 -1.87 3.84
CA SER A 204 4.11 -1.30 5.10
C SER A 204 3.81 0.19 5.19
N VAL A 205 4.10 0.96 4.13
CA VAL A 205 3.83 2.41 4.09
C VAL A 205 2.33 2.69 4.14
N CYS A 206 1.51 1.95 3.39
CA CYS A 206 0.06 2.09 3.46
C CYS A 206 -0.48 1.80 4.87
N SER A 207 0.05 0.76 5.54
CA SER A 207 -0.36 0.39 6.90
C SER A 207 0.04 1.47 7.92
N THR A 208 1.23 2.06 7.79
CA THR A 208 1.66 3.19 8.62
C THR A 208 0.72 4.39 8.45
N ILE A 209 0.31 4.70 7.21
CA ILE A 209 -0.64 5.81 6.95
C ILE A 209 -2.01 5.51 7.53
N ASP A 210 -2.54 4.28 7.36
CA ASP A 210 -3.84 3.89 7.94
C ASP A 210 -3.83 3.98 9.47
N ASN A 211 -2.79 3.46 10.11
CA ASN A 211 -2.65 3.51 11.56
C ASN A 211 -2.58 4.97 12.07
N LEU A 212 -1.86 5.83 11.35
CA LEU A 212 -1.81 7.26 11.67
C LEU A 212 -3.18 7.93 11.54
N ILE A 213 -3.92 7.66 10.47
CA ILE A 213 -5.26 8.22 10.26
C ILE A 213 -6.22 7.70 11.34
N ALA A 214 -6.21 6.40 11.63
CA ALA A 214 -7.07 5.80 12.65
C ALA A 214 -6.80 6.35 14.06
N THR A 215 -5.54 6.65 14.40
CA THR A 215 -5.17 7.22 15.70
C THR A 215 -5.42 8.71 15.79
N THR A 216 -5.16 9.47 14.72
CA THR A 216 -5.32 10.94 14.71
C THR A 216 -6.77 11.35 14.46
N LEU A 217 -7.52 10.58 13.67
CA LEU A 217 -8.86 10.87 13.17
C LEU A 217 -9.76 9.61 13.29
N PRO A 218 -10.10 9.14 14.50
CA PRO A 218 -10.79 7.85 14.72
C PRO A 218 -12.21 7.74 14.13
N GLY A 219 -12.74 8.78 13.49
CA GLY A 219 -14.01 8.76 12.76
C GLY A 219 -13.88 8.92 11.25
N LEU A 220 -12.68 9.15 10.71
CA LEU A 220 -12.48 9.31 9.28
C LEU A 220 -12.30 7.93 8.64
N LEU A 221 -13.27 7.53 7.81
CA LEU A 221 -13.15 6.32 7.00
C LEU A 221 -12.38 6.63 5.72
N THR A 222 -11.46 5.72 5.34
CA THR A 222 -10.69 5.81 4.10
C THR A 222 -10.93 4.60 3.20
N GLY A 223 -10.89 4.83 1.89
CA GLY A 223 -10.89 3.80 0.86
C GLY A 223 -9.54 3.74 0.17
N LYS A 224 -9.12 2.53 -0.24
CA LYS A 224 -7.89 2.29 -1.00
C LYS A 224 -8.21 1.88 -2.43
N TYR A 225 -7.52 2.50 -3.37
CA TYR A 225 -7.70 2.25 -4.81
C TYR A 225 -6.35 2.00 -5.48
N TYR A 226 -6.19 0.83 -6.07
CA TYR A 226 -4.96 0.50 -6.80
C TYR A 226 -4.84 1.34 -8.07
N LEU A 227 -3.65 1.88 -8.30
CA LEU A 227 -3.28 2.70 -9.44
C LEU A 227 -2.83 1.83 -10.63
N SER A 228 -3.00 2.33 -11.85
CA SER A 228 -2.53 1.67 -13.07
C SER A 228 -1.00 1.60 -13.13
N PRO A 229 -0.38 0.39 -13.09
CA PRO A 229 1.07 0.25 -13.20
C PRO A 229 1.62 0.77 -14.54
N GLN A 230 0.83 0.67 -15.61
CA GLN A 230 1.22 1.16 -16.93
C GLN A 230 1.33 2.69 -16.94
N GLN A 231 0.34 3.39 -16.37
CA GLN A 231 0.38 4.86 -16.31
C GLN A 231 1.48 5.36 -15.38
N LEU A 232 1.79 4.61 -14.31
CA LEU A 232 2.95 4.89 -13.45
C LEU A 232 4.27 4.77 -14.23
N ARG A 233 4.41 3.72 -15.04
CA ARG A 233 5.58 3.52 -15.92
C ARG A 233 5.71 4.59 -17.00
N GLU A 234 4.59 5.02 -17.59
CA GLU A 234 4.55 6.06 -18.62
C GLU A 234 4.61 7.48 -18.03
N HIS A 235 4.76 7.61 -16.71
CA HIS A 235 4.75 8.88 -15.98
C HIS A 235 3.53 9.77 -16.35
N HIS A 236 2.38 9.12 -16.57
CA HIS A 236 1.16 9.80 -16.97
C HIS A 236 0.49 10.49 -15.79
N GLU A 237 0.18 11.78 -15.93
CA GLU A 237 -0.57 12.55 -14.93
C GLU A 237 -1.90 13.05 -15.54
N PRO A 238 -3.07 12.82 -14.90
CA PRO A 238 -3.27 12.11 -13.64
C PRO A 238 -3.24 10.57 -13.79
N VAL A 239 -2.67 9.88 -12.80
CA VAL A 239 -2.69 8.40 -12.75
C VAL A 239 -4.12 7.92 -12.41
N MET A 240 -4.68 7.01 -13.18
CA MET A 240 -6.03 6.49 -12.94
C MET A 240 -5.98 5.25 -12.04
N SER A 241 -7.03 5.07 -11.23
CA SER A 241 -7.21 3.83 -10.46
C SER A 241 -7.94 2.78 -11.30
N PHE A 242 -7.80 1.50 -10.93
CA PHE A 242 -8.55 0.43 -11.57
C PHE A 242 -10.06 0.63 -11.49
N SER A 243 -10.58 1.16 -10.37
CA SER A 243 -12.01 1.50 -10.25
C SER A 243 -12.43 2.54 -11.29
N SER A 244 -11.60 3.57 -11.52
CA SER A 244 -11.87 4.57 -12.54
C SER A 244 -11.82 4.01 -13.96
N ILE A 245 -10.87 3.11 -14.26
CA ILE A 245 -10.68 2.54 -15.60
C ILE A 245 -11.74 1.47 -15.92
N LEU A 246 -11.96 0.53 -15.00
CA LEU A 246 -12.79 -0.66 -15.22
C LEU A 246 -14.28 -0.38 -14.98
N CYS A 247 -14.59 0.49 -14.02
CA CYS A 247 -15.95 0.71 -13.53
C CYS A 247 -16.41 2.17 -13.71
N PHE A 248 -15.66 2.98 -14.46
CA PHE A 248 -15.92 4.43 -14.62
C PHE A 248 -16.07 5.17 -13.28
N GLY A 249 -15.39 4.69 -12.23
CA GLY A 249 -15.46 5.25 -10.88
C GLY A 249 -16.69 4.81 -10.06
N CYS A 250 -17.52 3.92 -10.59
CA CYS A 250 -18.64 3.35 -9.84
C CYS A 250 -18.13 2.32 -8.83
N LEU A 251 -18.10 2.72 -7.55
CA LEU A 251 -17.63 1.87 -6.47
C LEU A 251 -18.51 0.63 -6.27
N ASP A 252 -19.82 0.74 -6.46
CA ASP A 252 -20.74 -0.39 -6.33
C ASP A 252 -20.35 -1.48 -7.34
N VAL A 253 -20.13 -1.12 -8.61
CA VAL A 253 -19.70 -2.07 -9.64
C VAL A 253 -18.31 -2.62 -9.32
N TYR A 254 -17.37 -1.79 -8.86
CA TYR A 254 -16.04 -2.23 -8.49
C TYR A 254 -16.07 -3.23 -7.32
N SER A 255 -16.93 -3.00 -6.33
CA SER A 255 -17.08 -3.88 -5.14
C SER A 255 -17.70 -5.24 -5.47
N GLN A 256 -18.44 -5.34 -6.58
CA GLN A 256 -18.98 -6.60 -7.09
C GLN A 256 -17.98 -7.34 -8.01
N GLY A 257 -16.82 -6.75 -8.29
CA GLY A 257 -15.79 -7.37 -9.11
C GLY A 257 -15.05 -8.46 -8.35
N SER A 258 -14.89 -9.63 -8.98
CA SER A 258 -14.03 -10.70 -8.49
C SER A 258 -12.73 -10.75 -9.29
N LEU A 259 -11.61 -11.03 -8.62
CA LEU A 259 -10.36 -11.37 -9.32
C LEU A 259 -10.58 -12.63 -10.15
N GLY A 260 -9.96 -12.69 -11.33
CA GLY A 260 -10.14 -13.82 -12.26
C GLY A 260 -9.85 -15.20 -11.64
N MET A 261 -8.96 -15.26 -10.65
CA MET A 261 -8.60 -16.47 -9.92
C MET A 261 -9.69 -16.94 -8.94
N ASP A 262 -10.50 -16.01 -8.42
CA ASP A 262 -11.56 -16.29 -7.45
C ASP A 262 -12.90 -16.59 -8.13
N ILE A 263 -12.97 -16.47 -9.47
CA ILE A 263 -14.13 -16.85 -10.26
C ILE A 263 -14.38 -18.35 -10.09
N HIS A 264 -15.63 -18.70 -9.82
CA HIS A 264 -16.04 -20.10 -9.72
C HIS A 264 -16.05 -20.76 -11.10
N VAL A 265 -15.66 -22.02 -11.17
CA VAL A 265 -15.47 -22.76 -12.44
C VAL A 265 -16.78 -22.89 -13.22
N SER A 266 -17.95 -22.79 -12.56
CA SER A 266 -19.26 -22.69 -13.23
C SER A 266 -19.31 -21.54 -14.24
N ASP A 267 -18.66 -20.42 -13.93
CA ASP A 267 -18.77 -19.17 -14.67
C ASP A 267 -17.78 -19.10 -15.84
N LEU A 268 -16.94 -20.15 -16.01
CA LEU A 268 -16.10 -20.29 -17.18
C LEU A 268 -16.94 -20.34 -18.46
N ASN A 269 -16.65 -19.41 -19.36
CA ASN A 269 -17.32 -19.33 -20.65
C ASN A 269 -17.11 -20.63 -21.49
N LEU A 270 -18.03 -20.87 -22.43
CA LEU A 270 -18.01 -22.07 -23.28
C LEU A 270 -16.72 -22.21 -24.10
N LEU A 271 -16.11 -21.09 -24.52
CA LEU A 271 -14.88 -21.11 -25.33
C LEU A 271 -13.69 -21.58 -24.51
N THR A 272 -13.56 -21.12 -23.27
CA THR A 272 -12.53 -21.55 -22.33
C THR A 272 -12.67 -23.04 -22.03
N ARG A 273 -13.89 -23.51 -21.76
CA ARG A 273 -14.16 -24.95 -21.54
C ARG A 273 -13.78 -25.79 -22.76
N ARG A 274 -14.17 -25.37 -23.97
CA ARG A 274 -13.82 -26.07 -25.22
C ARG A 274 -12.31 -26.10 -25.48
N LYS A 275 -11.60 -25.01 -25.18
CA LYS A 275 -10.14 -24.93 -25.34
C LYS A 275 -9.43 -25.84 -24.34
N LEU A 276 -9.87 -25.84 -23.08
CA LEU A 276 -9.38 -26.76 -22.04
C LEU A 276 -9.57 -28.22 -22.44
N SER A 277 -10.78 -28.60 -22.86
CA SER A 277 -11.07 -29.93 -23.40
C SER A 277 -10.13 -30.29 -24.55
N ARG A 278 -9.93 -29.39 -25.52
CA ARG A 278 -9.03 -29.66 -26.66
C ARG A 278 -7.57 -29.87 -26.23
N LEU A 279 -7.11 -29.16 -25.20
CA LEU A 279 -5.74 -29.29 -24.69
C LEU A 279 -5.56 -30.57 -23.85
N LEU A 280 -6.53 -30.87 -22.99
CA LEU A 280 -6.42 -31.91 -21.96
C LEU A 280 -7.03 -33.26 -22.38
N ASP A 281 -7.80 -33.32 -23.47
CA ASP A 281 -8.34 -34.54 -24.08
C ASP A 281 -7.66 -34.90 -25.44
N PRO A 282 -6.32 -34.89 -25.60
CA PRO A 282 -5.69 -35.24 -26.87
C PRO A 282 -6.05 -36.67 -27.35
N PRO A 283 -5.90 -36.97 -28.65
CA PRO A 283 -6.62 -38.05 -29.37
C PRO A 283 -6.23 -39.49 -29.02
N ASP A 284 -5.34 -39.72 -28.05
CA ASP A 284 -5.11 -41.07 -27.53
C ASP A 284 -6.05 -41.29 -26.33
N PRO A 285 -6.99 -42.25 -26.37
CA PRO A 285 -8.00 -42.47 -25.33
C PRO A 285 -7.45 -42.71 -23.91
N MET A 286 -6.14 -42.92 -23.78
CA MET A 286 -5.41 -43.04 -22.51
C MET A 286 -4.72 -41.74 -22.05
N GLY A 287 -5.15 -40.56 -22.51
CA GLY A 287 -4.69 -39.27 -21.97
C GLY A 287 -4.83 -39.23 -20.44
N LYS A 288 -3.73 -39.52 -19.72
CA LYS A 288 -3.73 -39.63 -18.25
C LYS A 288 -3.98 -38.30 -17.56
N ASP A 289 -3.89 -37.19 -18.29
CA ASP A 289 -3.92 -35.85 -17.71
C ASP A 289 -5.29 -35.50 -17.13
N TRP A 290 -6.40 -35.92 -17.76
CA TRP A 290 -7.74 -35.72 -17.16
C TRP A 290 -7.94 -36.59 -15.92
N CYS A 291 -7.46 -37.85 -15.93
CA CYS A 291 -7.53 -38.74 -14.77
C CYS A 291 -6.71 -38.16 -13.61
N LEU A 292 -5.48 -37.72 -13.88
CA LEU A 292 -4.59 -37.14 -12.88
C LEU A 292 -5.15 -35.82 -12.34
N LEU A 293 -5.74 -34.98 -13.19
CA LEU A 293 -6.45 -33.78 -12.77
C LEU A 293 -7.65 -34.13 -11.89
N ALA A 294 -8.46 -35.11 -12.26
CA ALA A 294 -9.60 -35.57 -11.46
C ALA A 294 -9.16 -36.06 -10.08
N MET A 295 -8.06 -36.82 -10.00
CA MET A 295 -7.48 -37.25 -8.73
C MET A 295 -7.00 -36.05 -7.89
N ASN A 296 -6.32 -35.07 -8.49
CA ASN A 296 -5.83 -33.87 -7.82
C ASN A 296 -6.94 -32.93 -7.32
N LEU A 297 -8.11 -32.97 -7.98
CA LEU A 297 -9.33 -32.25 -7.58
C LEU A 297 -10.21 -33.05 -6.61
N GLY A 298 -9.80 -34.26 -6.20
CA GLY A 298 -10.53 -35.07 -5.24
C GLY A 298 -11.75 -35.80 -5.81
N LEU A 299 -11.77 -36.11 -7.11
CA LEU A 299 -12.89 -36.74 -7.84
C LEU A 299 -12.55 -38.15 -8.40
N PRO A 300 -12.08 -39.11 -7.57
CA PRO A 300 -11.73 -40.45 -8.03
C PRO A 300 -12.94 -41.25 -8.55
N ASP A 301 -14.12 -41.01 -7.98
CA ASP A 301 -15.35 -41.73 -8.34
C ASP A 301 -15.81 -41.41 -9.77
N LEU A 302 -15.52 -40.19 -10.24
CA LEU A 302 -15.83 -39.79 -11.62
C LEU A 302 -14.95 -40.56 -12.61
N VAL A 303 -13.68 -40.76 -12.28
CA VAL A 303 -12.74 -41.56 -13.09
C VAL A 303 -13.26 -43.00 -13.21
N ALA A 304 -13.72 -43.59 -12.11
CA ALA A 304 -14.29 -44.94 -12.09
C ALA A 304 -15.57 -45.03 -12.96
N LYS A 305 -16.49 -44.07 -12.83
CA LYS A 305 -17.72 -44.02 -13.64
C LYS A 305 -17.43 -43.89 -15.14
N TYR A 306 -16.49 -43.03 -15.50
CA TYR A 306 -16.15 -42.76 -16.90
C TYR A 306 -15.47 -43.98 -17.57
N ASN A 307 -14.59 -44.69 -16.86
CA ASN A 307 -13.96 -45.91 -17.35
C ASN A 307 -14.96 -47.06 -17.56
N THR A 308 -16.01 -47.14 -16.75
CA THR A 308 -17.05 -48.20 -16.87
C THR A 308 -18.01 -47.95 -18.03
N ASN A 309 -18.27 -46.67 -18.37
CA ASN A 309 -19.29 -46.27 -19.35
C ASN A 309 -18.82 -46.22 -20.81
N ASN A 310 -17.51 -46.31 -21.08
CA ASN A 310 -16.96 -46.33 -22.45
C ASN A 310 -17.45 -47.52 -23.32
N GLY A 311 -18.16 -48.49 -22.74
CA GLY A 311 -18.68 -49.66 -23.45
C GLY A 311 -20.12 -49.57 -23.99
N THR A 312 -20.93 -48.54 -23.66
CA THR A 312 -22.41 -48.65 -23.87
C THR A 312 -23.17 -47.44 -24.45
N GLN A 313 -22.55 -46.34 -24.91
CA GLN A 313 -23.31 -45.20 -25.47
C GLN A 313 -22.89 -44.76 -26.88
N ASN A 314 -23.87 -44.75 -27.80
CA ASN A 314 -23.81 -44.31 -29.20
C ASN A 314 -24.04 -42.80 -29.42
N TYR A 315 -23.70 -41.96 -28.44
CA TYR A 315 -23.70 -40.49 -28.61
C TYR A 315 -22.28 -40.00 -28.53
N PHE A 316 -21.96 -38.93 -29.29
CA PHE A 316 -20.63 -38.30 -29.28
C PHE A 316 -20.08 -38.23 -27.84
N PRO A 317 -18.95 -38.88 -27.53
CA PRO A 317 -18.44 -38.90 -26.17
C PRO A 317 -18.21 -37.46 -25.72
N SER A 318 -18.94 -37.04 -24.68
CA SER A 318 -18.69 -35.75 -24.04
C SER A 318 -17.26 -35.74 -23.55
N SER A 319 -16.53 -34.64 -23.81
CA SER A 319 -15.17 -34.46 -23.33
C SER A 319 -15.04 -34.88 -21.85
N PRO A 320 -14.08 -35.77 -21.50
CA PRO A 320 -13.82 -36.16 -20.11
C PRO A 320 -13.55 -34.93 -19.22
N VAL A 321 -12.76 -33.98 -19.73
CA VAL A 321 -12.49 -32.71 -19.04
C VAL A 321 -13.75 -31.86 -18.87
N HIS A 322 -14.66 -31.85 -19.84
CA HIS A 322 -15.93 -31.15 -19.71
C HIS A 322 -16.79 -31.74 -18.58
N ALA A 323 -16.90 -33.07 -18.53
CA ALA A 323 -17.62 -33.78 -17.47
C ALA A 323 -16.96 -33.55 -16.09
N LEU A 324 -15.63 -33.54 -16.04
CA LEU A 324 -14.86 -33.24 -14.84
C LEU A 324 -15.14 -31.83 -14.32
N LEU A 325 -15.06 -30.81 -15.17
CA LEU A 325 -15.32 -29.43 -14.78
C LEU A 325 -16.78 -29.22 -14.36
N GLN A 326 -17.72 -29.94 -14.97
CA GLN A 326 -19.12 -29.90 -14.58
C GLN A 326 -19.34 -30.51 -13.19
N GLU A 327 -18.76 -31.68 -12.92
CA GLU A 327 -18.89 -32.32 -11.61
C GLU A 327 -18.18 -31.54 -10.52
N TRP A 328 -16.97 -31.05 -10.80
CA TRP A 328 -16.20 -30.26 -9.85
C TRP A 328 -16.85 -28.91 -9.52
N SER A 329 -17.62 -28.33 -10.46
CA SER A 329 -18.38 -27.10 -10.19
C SER A 329 -19.45 -27.24 -9.10
N ASN A 330 -19.75 -28.44 -8.61
CA ASN A 330 -20.62 -28.62 -7.46
C ASN A 330 -19.90 -28.33 -6.12
N ALA A 331 -18.57 -28.25 -6.12
CA ALA A 331 -17.78 -27.93 -4.94
C ALA A 331 -17.68 -26.40 -4.76
N PRO A 332 -17.96 -25.87 -3.54
CA PRO A 332 -18.04 -24.43 -3.30
C PRO A 332 -16.69 -23.71 -3.44
N ASP A 333 -15.59 -24.44 -3.34
CA ASP A 333 -14.22 -23.97 -3.48
C ASP A 333 -13.65 -24.21 -4.90
N SER A 334 -14.49 -24.56 -5.89
CA SER A 334 -14.02 -24.81 -7.25
C SER A 334 -13.70 -23.53 -8.02
N THR A 335 -12.58 -22.89 -7.70
CA THR A 335 -12.16 -21.63 -8.34
C THR A 335 -11.20 -21.85 -9.50
N VAL A 336 -11.17 -20.89 -10.42
CA VAL A 336 -10.20 -20.86 -11.55
C VAL A 336 -8.76 -20.90 -11.03
N GLY A 337 -8.48 -20.27 -9.89
CA GLY A 337 -7.14 -20.25 -9.30
C GLY A 337 -6.67 -21.63 -8.84
N ILE A 338 -7.57 -22.42 -8.23
CA ILE A 338 -7.26 -23.80 -7.85
C ILE A 338 -7.03 -24.65 -9.11
N LEU A 339 -7.87 -24.48 -10.14
CA LEU A 339 -7.69 -25.18 -11.42
C LEU A 339 -6.31 -24.90 -12.04
N MET A 340 -5.94 -23.62 -12.13
CA MET A 340 -4.64 -23.20 -12.66
C MET A 340 -3.47 -23.76 -11.86
N SER A 341 -3.56 -23.73 -10.52
CA SER A 341 -2.53 -24.33 -9.66
C SER A 341 -2.37 -25.83 -9.93
N LYS A 342 -3.49 -26.57 -10.00
CA LYS A 342 -3.47 -28.02 -10.27
C LYS A 342 -2.97 -28.35 -11.66
N LEU A 343 -3.29 -27.55 -12.68
CA LEU A 343 -2.74 -27.72 -14.03
C LEU A 343 -1.22 -27.46 -14.08
N ARG A 344 -0.72 -26.48 -13.32
CA ARG A 344 0.73 -26.23 -13.18
C ARG A 344 1.44 -27.35 -12.43
N GLU A 345 0.83 -27.90 -11.37
CA GLU A 345 1.34 -29.08 -10.65
C GLU A 345 1.47 -30.31 -11.58
N LEU A 346 0.53 -30.47 -12.52
CA LEU A 346 0.56 -31.52 -13.55
C LEU A 346 1.57 -31.24 -14.68
N GLY A 347 2.26 -30.11 -14.67
CA GLY A 347 3.18 -29.70 -15.73
C GLY A 347 2.50 -29.19 -17.01
N ARG A 348 1.16 -29.09 -17.03
CA ARG A 348 0.36 -28.60 -18.16
C ARG A 348 0.26 -27.08 -18.17
N ARG A 349 1.41 -26.40 -18.30
CA ARG A 349 1.47 -24.93 -18.40
C ARG A 349 0.76 -24.39 -19.64
N ASP A 350 0.72 -25.18 -20.71
CA ASP A 350 -0.03 -24.90 -21.93
C ASP A 350 -1.54 -24.76 -21.68
N ALA A 351 -2.08 -25.46 -20.68
CA ALA A 351 -3.47 -25.37 -20.26
C ALA A 351 -3.69 -24.34 -19.11
N ALA A 352 -2.67 -24.06 -18.30
CA ALA A 352 -2.78 -23.12 -17.19
C ALA A 352 -2.61 -21.65 -17.60
N ASP A 353 -1.73 -21.35 -18.55
CA ASP A 353 -1.24 -19.99 -18.82
C ASP A 353 -1.76 -19.41 -20.17
N PHE A 354 -2.81 -19.98 -20.78
CA PHE A 354 -3.25 -19.65 -22.15
C PHE A 354 -4.18 -18.45 -22.32
#